data_AF-A0A838MX22-F1
#
_entry.id   AF-A0A838MX22-F1
#
_cell.length_a   1.000
_cell.length_b   1.000
_cell.length_c   1.000
_cell.angle_alpha   90.00
_cell.angle_beta   90.00
_cell.angle_gamma   90.00
#
_symmetry.space_group_name_H-M   'P 1'
#
loop_
_entity.id
_entity.type
_entity.pdbx_description
1 polymer ?
#
loop_
_entity_poly.entity_id
_entity_poly.type
_entity_poly.pdbx_seq_one_letter_code
_entity_poly.pdbx_strand_id
1 'polypeptide(L)'
;MLIRKFSLMLFLPLAALVVCTAAQAQSSGRNRRTNETVRNPPTVSLATDVKTLTLCPRDATLATTQVRLKADAKSPDGNPLRYTWIVSGGRIVGDGANPVWDLSGVAPGIYTARVDVATSPDPDCMAFATTAVRINECPPLREFCPNISINFQDVAAAGNLVTFTANVTGGTPGVTPSHDWTISAGRIVSGLGTTSITVDTAGLGGQDIKATLEVGGYGRICSASGMTQIPANIRPKQFDLLGDITRNDEKARLDNFAIQLQNEPEAKGYVIIYGSGRARRGNSPQERATRVRGYLVNTRGIDSSRIITLTGSPQGALQIELWVVPVGAEPPTVRQ
;
A
#
# COMPACT_ATOMS: atom_id res chain seq x y z
N MET A 1 11.77 14.43 -51.05
CA MET A 1 12.95 13.64 -51.46
C MET A 1 12.67 12.19 -51.07
N LEU A 2 12.38 11.21 -51.91
CA LEU A 2 12.28 11.10 -53.36
C LEU A 2 11.14 10.08 -53.65
N ILE A 3 10.20 10.45 -54.50
CA ILE A 3 9.18 9.57 -55.10
C ILE A 3 9.81 8.94 -56.35
N ARG A 4 9.63 7.63 -56.59
CA ARG A 4 9.89 7.02 -57.91
C ARG A 4 8.60 6.46 -58.51
N LYS A 5 8.23 7.09 -59.63
CA LYS A 5 7.16 6.77 -60.58
C LYS A 5 7.50 5.53 -61.42
N PHE A 6 6.50 4.79 -61.88
CA PHE A 6 6.49 4.04 -63.16
C PHE A 6 5.02 3.83 -63.57
N SER A 7 4.46 4.72 -64.40
CA SER A 7 4.34 4.65 -65.86
C SER A 7 3.18 3.77 -66.35
N LEU A 8 2.07 4.45 -66.63
CA LEU A 8 0.85 4.02 -67.29
C LEU A 8 1.08 4.01 -68.82
N MET A 9 0.69 2.95 -69.53
CA MET A 9 0.52 2.98 -70.99
C MET A 9 -0.73 2.17 -71.36
N LEU A 10 -1.65 2.88 -72.01
CA LEU A 10 -3.00 2.53 -72.44
C LEU A 10 -2.94 2.18 -73.94
N PHE A 11 -3.55 1.07 -74.38
CA PHE A 11 -3.83 0.83 -75.80
C PHE A 11 -5.21 0.17 -75.99
N LEU A 12 -6.02 0.80 -76.84
CA LEU A 12 -7.32 0.43 -77.43
C LEU A 12 -7.28 0.99 -78.87
N PRO A 13 -8.14 0.61 -79.83
CA PRO A 13 -8.71 -0.69 -80.24
C PRO A 13 -8.30 -1.04 -81.71
N LEU A 14 -8.66 -2.22 -82.25
CA LEU A 14 -9.01 -2.31 -83.69
C LEU A 14 -9.86 -3.56 -83.99
N ALA A 15 -11.03 -3.32 -84.57
CA ALA A 15 -11.88 -4.32 -85.20
C ALA A 15 -11.38 -4.56 -86.64
N ALA A 16 -11.26 -5.82 -87.05
CA ALA A 16 -11.10 -6.21 -88.46
C ALA A 16 -12.03 -7.38 -88.77
N LEU A 17 -12.95 -7.11 -89.70
CA LEU A 17 -13.95 -7.99 -90.26
C LEU A 17 -13.35 -8.56 -91.56
N VAL A 18 -13.11 -9.86 -91.67
CA VAL A 18 -12.76 -10.53 -92.94
C VAL A 18 -13.54 -11.85 -93.08
N VAL A 19 -13.98 -12.04 -94.31
CA VAL A 19 -15.08 -12.84 -94.84
C VAL A 19 -14.80 -14.34 -94.92
N CYS A 20 -15.89 -15.13 -94.83
CA CYS A 20 -16.04 -16.55 -95.14
C CYS A 20 -15.15 -17.09 -96.27
N THR A 21 -14.54 -18.25 -96.04
CA THR A 21 -14.63 -19.38 -96.98
C THR A 21 -14.87 -20.66 -96.19
N ALA A 22 -16.00 -21.31 -96.50
CA ALA A 22 -16.29 -22.65 -96.03
C ALA A 22 -15.51 -23.64 -96.92
N ALA A 23 -14.63 -24.43 -96.31
CA ALA A 23 -14.13 -25.66 -96.89
C ALA A 23 -14.52 -26.80 -95.95
N GLN A 24 -15.53 -27.57 -96.37
CA GLN A 24 -15.93 -28.80 -95.72
C GLN A 24 -14.84 -29.85 -95.96
N ALA A 25 -14.13 -30.24 -94.90
CA ALA A 25 -13.43 -31.52 -94.85
C ALA A 25 -14.20 -32.40 -93.86
N GLN A 26 -15.06 -33.28 -94.40
CA GLN A 26 -15.67 -34.38 -93.65
C GLN A 26 -14.58 -35.39 -93.30
N SER A 27 -14.03 -35.33 -92.10
CA SER A 27 -13.38 -36.50 -91.49
C SER A 27 -14.39 -37.22 -90.60
N SER A 28 -14.99 -38.26 -91.16
CA SER A 28 -15.66 -39.32 -90.40
C SER A 28 -14.61 -39.97 -89.50
N GLY A 29 -14.69 -39.71 -88.20
CA GLY A 29 -13.67 -40.12 -87.24
C GLY A 29 -14.19 -40.10 -85.81
N ARG A 30 -15.09 -41.06 -85.51
CA ARG A 30 -15.38 -41.63 -84.18
C ARG A 30 -15.50 -40.61 -83.02
N ASN A 31 -16.74 -40.22 -82.78
CA ASN A 31 -17.19 -39.40 -81.65
C ASN A 31 -16.88 -40.11 -80.31
N ARG A 32 -15.68 -39.90 -79.75
CA ARG A 32 -15.40 -40.25 -78.35
C ARG A 32 -16.04 -39.15 -77.53
N ARG A 33 -17.27 -39.39 -77.05
CA ARG A 33 -17.84 -38.63 -75.93
C ARG A 33 -16.84 -38.73 -74.77
N THR A 34 -16.00 -37.72 -74.61
CA THR A 34 -15.43 -37.43 -73.30
C THR A 34 -16.62 -37.05 -72.45
N ASN A 35 -17.07 -37.99 -71.60
CA ASN A 35 -17.89 -37.62 -70.45
C ASN A 35 -17.05 -36.61 -69.66
N GLU A 36 -17.31 -35.33 -69.85
CA GLU A 36 -16.87 -34.29 -68.94
C GLU A 36 -17.69 -34.51 -67.66
N THR A 37 -17.20 -35.39 -66.80
CA THR A 37 -17.70 -35.56 -65.44
C THR A 37 -17.59 -34.20 -64.77
N VAL A 38 -18.74 -33.54 -64.59
CA VAL A 38 -18.85 -32.32 -63.78
C VAL A 38 -18.42 -32.72 -62.35
N ARG A 39 -17.18 -32.37 -61.98
CA ARG A 39 -16.63 -32.69 -60.66
C ARG A 39 -17.17 -31.69 -59.65
N ASN A 40 -17.72 -32.19 -58.56
CA ASN A 40 -18.26 -31.33 -57.50
C ASN A 40 -17.15 -31.00 -56.49
N PRO A 41 -17.05 -29.74 -56.03
CA PRO A 41 -16.02 -29.38 -55.06
C PRO A 41 -16.22 -30.10 -53.73
N PRO A 42 -15.12 -30.41 -53.02
CA PRO A 42 -15.22 -30.93 -51.67
C PRO A 42 -15.91 -29.90 -50.76
N THR A 43 -16.49 -30.37 -49.66
CA THR A 43 -16.94 -29.50 -48.56
C THR A 43 -16.01 -29.67 -47.37
N VAL A 44 -15.77 -28.60 -46.61
CA VAL A 44 -14.99 -28.66 -45.37
C VAL A 44 -15.55 -27.70 -44.33
N SER A 45 -15.59 -28.15 -43.08
CA SER A 45 -15.80 -27.31 -41.90
C SER A 45 -14.67 -27.55 -40.90
N LEU A 46 -14.27 -26.51 -40.18
CA LEU A 46 -13.15 -26.55 -39.25
C LEU A 46 -13.62 -26.18 -37.84
N ALA A 47 -13.33 -27.04 -36.88
CA ALA A 47 -13.58 -26.84 -35.46
C ALA A 47 -12.30 -26.94 -34.64
N THR A 48 -12.30 -26.30 -33.47
CA THR A 48 -11.25 -26.40 -32.45
C THR A 48 -11.87 -26.84 -31.14
N ASP A 49 -11.10 -27.54 -30.32
CA ASP A 49 -11.52 -27.91 -28.95
C ASP A 49 -11.57 -26.72 -28.00
N VAL A 50 -10.73 -25.71 -28.23
CA VAL A 50 -10.69 -24.46 -27.47
C VAL A 50 -10.65 -23.24 -28.40
N LYS A 51 -11.25 -22.13 -27.97
CA LYS A 51 -11.24 -20.84 -28.71
C LYS A 51 -10.35 -19.78 -28.05
N THR A 52 -10.04 -19.96 -26.78
CA THR A 52 -9.26 -19.01 -25.99
C THR A 52 -8.31 -19.78 -25.10
N LEU A 53 -7.04 -19.37 -25.09
CA LEU A 53 -6.01 -19.86 -24.18
C LEU A 53 -5.43 -18.68 -23.40
N THR A 54 -4.90 -18.95 -22.21
CA THR A 54 -4.18 -17.95 -21.42
C THR A 54 -2.77 -18.47 -21.20
N LEU A 55 -1.76 -17.74 -21.65
CA LEU A 55 -0.37 -18.10 -21.37
C LEU A 55 0.05 -17.47 -20.05
N CYS A 56 0.17 -18.29 -18.99
CA CYS A 56 0.68 -17.87 -17.69
C CYS A 56 1.98 -18.61 -17.36
N PRO A 57 3.16 -18.01 -17.62
CA PRO A 57 4.46 -18.60 -17.26
C PRO A 57 4.62 -18.86 -15.75
N ARG A 58 3.83 -18.15 -14.93
CA ARG A 58 3.87 -18.21 -13.46
C ARG A 58 2.95 -19.29 -12.87
N ASP A 59 2.05 -19.83 -13.68
CA ASP A 59 1.11 -20.86 -13.27
C ASP A 59 1.03 -21.94 -14.35
N ALA A 60 1.83 -22.99 -14.15
CA ALA A 60 1.93 -24.12 -15.08
C ALA A 60 0.57 -24.84 -15.26
N THR A 61 -0.39 -24.67 -14.35
CA THR A 61 -1.72 -25.28 -14.45
C THR A 61 -2.64 -24.56 -15.44
N LEU A 62 -2.33 -23.31 -15.79
CA LEU A 62 -3.08 -22.50 -16.75
C LEU A 62 -2.44 -22.48 -18.15
N ALA A 63 -1.20 -22.96 -18.28
CA ALA A 63 -0.41 -22.89 -19.51
C ALA A 63 -0.64 -24.09 -20.44
N THR A 64 -1.86 -24.28 -20.95
CA THR A 64 -2.05 -25.18 -22.11
C THR A 64 -1.76 -24.41 -23.41
N THR A 65 -0.86 -24.95 -24.23
CA THR A 65 -0.41 -24.33 -25.50
C THR A 65 -0.85 -25.12 -26.74
N GLN A 66 -1.55 -26.24 -26.55
CA GLN A 66 -1.95 -27.15 -27.61
C GLN A 66 -3.45 -27.06 -27.88
N VAL A 67 -3.81 -26.93 -29.15
CA VAL A 67 -5.20 -26.89 -29.64
C VAL A 67 -5.42 -28.06 -30.57
N ARG A 68 -6.46 -28.86 -30.38
CA ARG A 68 -6.82 -29.92 -31.32
C ARG A 68 -7.72 -29.34 -32.42
N LEU A 69 -7.29 -29.50 -33.66
CA LEU A 69 -8.06 -29.12 -34.84
C LEU A 69 -8.86 -30.33 -35.33
N LYS A 70 -10.08 -30.10 -35.81
CA LYS A 70 -10.90 -31.11 -36.48
C LYS A 70 -11.48 -30.54 -37.76
N ALA A 71 -11.01 -31.02 -38.90
CA ALA A 71 -11.55 -30.73 -40.22
C ALA A 71 -12.54 -31.84 -40.61
N ASP A 72 -13.83 -31.51 -40.69
CA ASP A 72 -14.85 -32.39 -41.25
C ASP A 72 -15.00 -32.06 -42.74
N ALA A 73 -14.45 -32.92 -43.59
CA ALA A 73 -14.44 -32.73 -45.03
C ALA A 73 -15.04 -33.94 -45.77
N LYS A 74 -15.76 -33.67 -46.87
CA LYS A 74 -16.41 -34.69 -47.70
C LYS A 74 -16.17 -34.42 -49.18
N SER A 75 -15.76 -35.45 -49.90
CA SER A 75 -15.75 -35.46 -51.37
C SER A 75 -17.09 -36.00 -51.86
N PRO A 76 -17.91 -35.22 -52.59
CA PRO A 76 -19.16 -35.73 -53.18
C PRO A 76 -18.93 -36.93 -54.11
N ASP A 77 -17.80 -36.94 -54.82
CA ASP A 77 -17.45 -37.96 -55.80
C ASP A 77 -16.67 -39.15 -55.19
N GLY A 78 -16.54 -39.21 -53.85
CA GLY A 78 -15.83 -40.28 -53.14
C GLY A 78 -14.31 -40.31 -53.32
N ASN A 79 -13.72 -39.28 -53.92
CA ASN A 79 -12.29 -39.17 -54.15
C ASN A 79 -11.48 -38.99 -52.84
N PRO A 80 -10.23 -39.46 -52.79
CA PRO A 80 -9.33 -39.21 -51.66
C PRO A 80 -9.09 -37.70 -51.44
N LEU A 81 -9.08 -37.29 -50.17
CA LEU A 81 -8.87 -35.90 -49.75
C LEU A 81 -7.42 -35.64 -49.34
N ARG A 82 -6.89 -34.48 -49.74
CA ARG A 82 -5.57 -33.98 -49.34
C ARG A 82 -5.72 -32.70 -48.54
N TYR A 83 -5.10 -32.66 -47.36
CA TYR A 83 -5.17 -31.53 -46.44
C TYR A 83 -3.86 -30.74 -46.46
N THR A 84 -3.96 -29.42 -46.58
CA THR A 84 -2.83 -28.49 -46.46
C THR A 84 -3.15 -27.46 -45.39
N TRP A 85 -2.32 -27.41 -44.34
CA TRP A 85 -2.54 -26.53 -43.19
C TRP A 85 -1.64 -25.30 -43.24
N ILE A 86 -2.23 -24.14 -42.97
CA ILE A 86 -1.54 -22.85 -42.90
C ILE A 86 -1.91 -22.19 -41.57
N VAL A 87 -0.91 -21.75 -40.80
CA VAL A 87 -1.12 -21.09 -39.52
C VAL A 87 -0.43 -19.73 -39.48
N SER A 88 -1.04 -18.76 -38.81
CA SER A 88 -0.44 -17.43 -38.64
C SER A 88 0.64 -17.38 -37.54
N GLY A 89 0.78 -18.44 -36.75
CA GLY A 89 1.79 -18.59 -35.70
C GLY A 89 1.78 -19.99 -35.08
N GLY A 90 2.85 -20.31 -34.34
CA GLY A 90 3.08 -21.65 -33.80
C GLY A 90 3.42 -22.67 -34.89
N ARG A 91 3.12 -23.94 -34.63
CA ARG A 91 3.34 -25.05 -35.58
C ARG A 91 2.22 -26.07 -35.56
N ILE A 92 1.95 -26.68 -36.70
CA ILE A 92 1.07 -27.85 -36.80
C ILE A 92 1.89 -29.12 -36.55
N VAL A 93 1.39 -29.99 -35.69
CA VAL A 93 1.94 -31.31 -35.35
C VAL A 93 0.94 -32.38 -35.79
N GLY A 94 1.37 -33.23 -36.72
CA GLY A 94 0.51 -34.23 -37.38
C GLY A 94 -0.01 -33.77 -38.75
N ASP A 95 -0.80 -34.63 -39.38
CA ASP A 95 -1.34 -34.43 -40.73
C ASP A 95 -2.84 -34.81 -40.81
N GLY A 96 -3.42 -34.69 -42.01
CA GLY A 96 -4.80 -35.08 -42.26
C GLY A 96 -5.83 -34.19 -41.55
N ALA A 97 -6.93 -34.81 -41.12
CA ALA A 97 -8.12 -34.12 -40.63
C ALA A 97 -8.05 -33.67 -39.16
N ASN A 98 -7.16 -34.26 -38.34
CA ASN A 98 -7.14 -34.04 -36.89
C ASN A 98 -5.74 -33.71 -36.32
N PRO A 99 -5.02 -32.69 -36.83
CA PRO A 99 -3.72 -32.35 -36.28
C PRO A 99 -3.82 -31.55 -34.97
N VAL A 100 -2.70 -31.46 -34.26
CA VAL A 100 -2.54 -30.61 -33.08
C VAL A 100 -1.84 -29.32 -33.49
N TRP A 101 -2.40 -28.19 -33.11
CA TRP A 101 -1.78 -26.88 -33.28
C TRP A 101 -1.09 -26.46 -31.99
N ASP A 102 0.24 -26.41 -32.05
CA ASP A 102 1.10 -26.03 -30.93
C ASP A 102 1.45 -24.55 -31.03
N LEU A 103 0.90 -23.77 -30.11
CA LEU A 103 1.08 -22.33 -29.97
C LEU A 103 2.12 -21.98 -28.89
N SER A 104 3.01 -22.91 -28.53
CA SER A 104 4.07 -22.65 -27.54
C SER A 104 5.00 -21.51 -27.99
N GLY A 105 5.24 -20.56 -27.09
CA GLY A 105 6.18 -19.46 -27.31
C GLY A 105 5.64 -18.28 -28.15
N VAL A 106 4.39 -18.33 -28.60
CA VAL A 106 3.78 -17.20 -29.32
C VAL A 106 3.35 -16.09 -28.33
N ALA A 107 3.38 -14.84 -28.78
CA ALA A 107 2.92 -13.70 -27.97
C ALA A 107 1.38 -13.68 -27.87
N PRO A 108 0.80 -12.98 -26.88
CA PRO A 108 -0.64 -12.72 -26.82
C PRO A 108 -1.18 -12.08 -28.10
N GLY A 109 -2.35 -12.53 -28.56
CA GLY A 109 -2.89 -12.13 -29.86
C GLY A 109 -3.93 -13.08 -30.40
N ILE A 110 -4.38 -12.84 -31.63
CA ILE A 110 -5.30 -13.73 -32.34
C ILE A 110 -4.49 -14.47 -33.40
N TYR A 111 -4.55 -15.79 -33.37
CA TYR A 111 -3.92 -16.65 -34.36
C TYR A 111 -4.99 -17.35 -35.18
N THR A 112 -4.72 -17.56 -36.46
CA THR A 112 -5.61 -18.27 -37.37
C THR A 112 -4.98 -19.56 -37.88
N ALA A 113 -5.80 -20.61 -37.96
CA ALA A 113 -5.47 -21.85 -38.64
C ALA A 113 -6.44 -22.01 -39.81
N ARG A 114 -5.87 -22.20 -40.99
CA ARG A 114 -6.58 -22.44 -42.24
C ARG A 114 -6.24 -23.83 -42.75
N VAL A 115 -7.24 -24.54 -43.25
CA VAL A 115 -7.08 -25.79 -43.99
C VAL A 115 -7.58 -25.62 -45.41
N ASP A 116 -6.75 -25.98 -46.37
CA ASP A 116 -7.13 -26.14 -47.77
C ASP A 116 -7.25 -27.64 -48.07
N VAL A 117 -8.41 -28.05 -48.60
CA VAL A 117 -8.74 -29.45 -48.91
C VAL A 117 -8.94 -29.60 -50.40
N ALA A 118 -8.11 -30.43 -51.03
CA ALA A 118 -8.19 -30.78 -52.44
C ALA A 118 -8.58 -32.25 -52.64
N THR A 119 -9.17 -32.59 -53.78
CA THR A 119 -9.43 -33.98 -54.17
C THR A 119 -8.33 -34.52 -55.08
N SER A 120 -8.00 -35.81 -55.01
CA SER A 120 -7.16 -36.48 -56.01
C SER A 120 -8.05 -37.24 -57.00
N PRO A 121 -7.91 -37.07 -58.33
CA PRO A 121 -6.75 -36.53 -59.06
C PRO A 121 -6.81 -35.05 -59.45
N ASP A 122 -7.83 -34.29 -59.02
CA ASP A 122 -8.03 -32.89 -59.41
C ASP A 122 -7.63 -31.90 -58.29
N PRO A 123 -6.35 -31.46 -58.27
CA PRO A 123 -5.87 -30.54 -57.24
C PRO A 123 -6.46 -29.13 -57.36
N ASP A 124 -7.05 -28.77 -58.50
CA ASP A 124 -7.61 -27.43 -58.74
C ASP A 124 -9.01 -27.29 -58.11
N CYS A 125 -9.64 -28.41 -57.76
CA CYS A 125 -10.93 -28.45 -57.07
C CYS A 125 -10.72 -28.41 -55.54
N MET A 126 -10.68 -27.20 -54.97
CA MET A 126 -10.38 -26.97 -53.55
C MET A 126 -11.53 -26.33 -52.77
N ALA A 127 -11.61 -26.69 -51.49
CA ALA A 127 -12.39 -25.97 -50.50
C ALA A 127 -11.52 -25.60 -49.30
N PHE A 128 -11.92 -24.57 -48.55
CA PHE A 128 -11.15 -24.10 -47.41
C PHE A 128 -12.03 -23.76 -46.22
N ALA A 129 -11.44 -23.88 -45.04
CA ALA A 129 -12.04 -23.39 -43.81
C ALA A 129 -10.96 -22.76 -42.92
N THR A 130 -11.37 -21.75 -42.15
CA THR A 130 -10.50 -21.03 -41.23
C THR A 130 -11.12 -21.00 -39.84
N THR A 131 -10.30 -21.14 -38.82
CA THR A 131 -10.65 -20.92 -37.42
C THR A 131 -9.64 -19.97 -36.78
N ALA A 132 -10.03 -19.36 -35.67
CA ALA A 132 -9.18 -18.47 -34.89
C ALA A 132 -9.16 -18.88 -33.42
N VAL A 133 -7.99 -18.76 -32.81
CA VAL A 133 -7.78 -18.93 -31.38
C VAL A 133 -7.19 -17.65 -30.83
N ARG A 134 -7.75 -17.15 -29.72
CA ARG A 134 -7.23 -16.00 -29.01
C ARG A 134 -6.31 -16.46 -27.87
N ILE A 135 -5.10 -15.94 -27.85
CA ILE A 135 -4.17 -16.04 -26.74
C ILE A 135 -4.29 -14.77 -25.90
N ASN A 136 -4.76 -14.91 -24.67
CA ASN A 136 -4.83 -13.83 -23.70
C ASN A 136 -3.49 -13.65 -22.97
N GLU A 137 -3.22 -12.40 -22.59
CA GLU A 137 -2.21 -12.07 -21.60
C GLU A 137 -2.55 -12.71 -20.24
N CYS A 138 -1.51 -13.08 -19.49
CA CYS A 138 -1.71 -13.51 -18.11
C CYS A 138 -2.30 -12.35 -17.30
N PRO A 139 -3.35 -12.57 -16.49
CA PRO A 139 -3.92 -11.51 -15.67
C PRO A 139 -2.84 -10.85 -14.79
N PRO A 140 -2.91 -9.51 -14.58
CA PRO A 140 -1.98 -8.84 -13.68
C PRO A 140 -2.08 -9.44 -12.27
N LEU A 141 -0.95 -9.51 -11.57
CA LEU A 141 -0.95 -9.95 -10.18
C LEU A 141 -1.86 -9.04 -9.35
N ARG A 142 -2.67 -9.63 -8.48
CA ARG A 142 -3.44 -8.85 -7.51
C ARG A 142 -2.54 -8.51 -6.33
N GLU A 143 -2.20 -7.24 -6.22
CA GLU A 143 -1.37 -6.68 -5.16
C GLU A 143 -2.25 -6.20 -4.00
N PHE A 144 -1.97 -6.69 -2.79
CA PHE A 144 -2.70 -6.29 -1.59
C PHE A 144 -1.71 -5.86 -0.52
N CYS A 145 -2.00 -4.73 0.14
CA CYS A 145 -1.28 -4.38 1.35
C CYS A 145 -1.53 -5.42 2.43
N PRO A 146 -0.52 -5.76 3.23
CA PRO A 146 -0.75 -6.49 4.47
C PRO A 146 -1.57 -5.64 5.44
N ASN A 147 -2.18 -6.29 6.42
CA ASN A 147 -2.68 -5.62 7.60
C ASN A 147 -1.49 -5.27 8.49
N ILE A 148 -1.33 -3.98 8.80
CA ILE A 148 -0.26 -3.46 9.65
C ILE A 148 -0.91 -2.87 10.89
N SER A 149 -0.54 -3.39 12.06
CA SER A 149 -0.91 -2.81 13.35
C SER A 149 0.36 -2.49 14.14
N ILE A 150 0.40 -1.37 14.85
CA ILE A 150 1.55 -0.98 15.67
C ILE A 150 1.14 -1.10 17.13
N ASN A 151 1.89 -1.88 17.89
CA ASN A 151 1.82 -1.97 19.34
C ASN A 151 2.80 -0.98 19.97
N PHE A 152 2.35 -0.24 20.97
CA PHE A 152 3.11 0.82 21.63
C PHE A 152 2.53 1.08 23.03
N GLN A 153 3.24 1.88 23.81
CA GLN A 153 2.78 2.34 25.12
C GLN A 153 2.04 3.68 24.96
N ASP A 154 0.80 3.79 25.43
CA ASP A 154 0.01 5.03 25.27
C ASP A 154 0.65 6.23 25.97
N VAL A 155 1.25 6.01 27.15
CA VAL A 155 1.86 7.07 27.98
C VAL A 155 3.20 6.60 28.51
N ALA A 156 4.29 7.35 28.27
CA ALA A 156 5.62 7.04 28.79
C ALA A 156 6.28 8.25 29.47
N ALA A 157 7.14 8.01 30.44
CA ALA A 157 7.88 9.08 31.11
C ALA A 157 9.04 9.58 30.25
N ALA A 158 9.27 10.90 30.26
CA ALA A 158 10.38 11.51 29.53
C ALA A 158 11.73 10.94 29.97
N GLY A 159 12.58 10.58 29.01
CA GLY A 159 13.88 9.96 29.23
C GLY A 159 13.87 8.43 29.31
N ASN A 160 12.70 7.80 29.37
CA ASN A 160 12.61 6.35 29.18
C ASN A 160 12.66 6.02 27.69
N LEU A 161 13.18 4.84 27.37
CA LEU A 161 13.11 4.30 26.02
C LEU A 161 11.69 3.78 25.74
N VAL A 162 11.13 4.19 24.61
CA VAL A 162 9.81 3.72 24.12
C VAL A 162 10.02 2.79 22.94
N THR A 163 9.28 1.69 22.88
CA THR A 163 9.36 0.74 21.76
C THR A 163 8.06 0.72 20.98
N PHE A 164 8.17 0.82 19.65
CA PHE A 164 7.07 0.60 18.72
C PHE A 164 7.32 -0.70 17.98
N THR A 165 6.32 -1.59 17.97
CA THR A 165 6.43 -2.89 17.31
C THR A 165 5.28 -3.09 16.35
N ALA A 166 5.59 -3.28 15.08
CA ALA A 166 4.63 -3.56 14.04
C ALA A 166 4.36 -5.06 13.90
N ASN A 167 3.09 -5.42 13.85
CA ASN A 167 2.62 -6.73 13.43
C ASN A 167 2.10 -6.62 12.00
N VAL A 168 2.79 -7.27 11.07
CA VAL A 168 2.47 -7.30 9.64
C VAL A 168 1.93 -8.67 9.30
N THR A 169 0.66 -8.74 8.85
CA THR A 169 -0.01 -10.01 8.53
C THR A 169 -0.70 -9.96 7.16
N GLY A 170 -0.70 -11.08 6.44
CA GLY A 170 -1.28 -11.16 5.10
C GLY A 170 -0.46 -10.43 4.03
N GLY A 171 -1.16 -9.88 3.04
CA GLY A 171 -0.54 -9.27 1.86
C GLY A 171 -0.25 -10.27 0.75
N THR A 172 0.35 -9.79 -0.34
CA THR A 172 0.74 -10.63 -1.48
C THR A 172 1.79 -11.68 -1.06
N PRO A 173 1.56 -12.99 -1.30
CA PRO A 173 2.52 -14.03 -0.94
C PRO A 173 3.85 -13.91 -1.69
N GLY A 174 4.94 -14.34 -1.05
CA GLY A 174 6.27 -14.37 -1.68
C GLY A 174 6.99 -13.01 -1.78
N VAL A 175 6.38 -11.94 -1.25
CA VAL A 175 7.02 -10.62 -1.12
C VAL A 175 7.96 -10.61 0.07
N THR A 176 9.17 -10.06 -0.12
CA THR A 176 10.07 -9.70 0.99
C THR A 176 9.84 -8.23 1.35
N PRO A 177 9.23 -7.92 2.52
CA PRO A 177 8.87 -6.55 2.87
C PRO A 177 10.09 -5.71 3.25
N SER A 178 10.09 -4.45 2.82
CA SER A 178 11.01 -3.42 3.32
C SER A 178 10.31 -2.59 4.40
N HIS A 179 11.02 -2.20 5.45
CA HIS A 179 10.47 -1.42 6.56
C HIS A 179 11.19 -0.08 6.66
N ASP A 180 10.43 1.01 6.58
CA ASP A 180 10.95 2.36 6.78
C ASP A 180 10.18 3.07 7.90
N TRP A 181 10.91 3.52 8.91
CA TRP A 181 10.35 4.11 10.11
C TRP A 181 10.63 5.60 10.17
N THR A 182 9.60 6.38 10.45
CA THR A 182 9.70 7.82 10.72
C THR A 182 9.11 8.15 12.08
N ILE A 183 9.69 9.13 12.78
CA ILE A 183 9.23 9.60 14.08
C ILE A 183 9.03 11.12 14.05
N SER A 184 7.99 11.62 14.72
CA SER A 184 7.72 13.07 14.80
C SER A 184 8.63 13.81 15.78
N ALA A 185 9.10 13.13 16.82
CA ALA A 185 9.94 13.70 17.88
C ALA A 185 10.80 12.60 18.53
N GLY A 186 11.95 13.00 19.07
CA GLY A 186 12.92 12.10 19.69
C GLY A 186 13.95 11.55 18.71
N ARG A 187 14.61 10.47 19.10
CA ARG A 187 15.64 9.81 18.29
C ARG A 187 15.47 8.30 18.31
N ILE A 188 15.41 7.69 17.12
CA ILE A 188 15.46 6.23 17.00
C ILE A 188 16.87 5.77 17.39
N VAL A 189 16.97 4.94 18.42
CA VAL A 189 18.25 4.41 18.93
C VAL A 189 18.59 3.04 18.34
N SER A 190 17.58 2.26 17.92
CA SER A 190 17.76 0.93 17.34
C SER A 190 16.54 0.48 16.54
N GLY A 191 16.73 -0.52 15.68
CA GLY A 191 15.62 -1.24 15.02
C GLY A 191 15.22 -0.74 13.63
N LEU A 192 15.94 0.23 13.06
CA LEU A 192 15.72 0.67 11.68
C LEU A 192 15.80 -0.50 10.69
N GLY A 193 14.92 -0.49 9.68
CA GLY A 193 14.80 -1.58 8.71
C GLY A 193 14.10 -2.85 9.22
N THR A 194 13.66 -2.87 10.49
CA THR A 194 12.99 -4.02 11.10
C THR A 194 11.53 -3.70 11.46
N THR A 195 10.79 -4.68 11.98
CA THR A 195 9.41 -4.49 12.46
C THR A 195 9.32 -3.82 13.83
N SER A 196 10.43 -3.54 14.52
CA SER A 196 10.42 -2.90 15.83
C SER A 196 11.50 -1.86 15.95
N ILE A 197 11.15 -0.68 16.46
CA ILE A 197 12.09 0.40 16.75
C ILE A 197 12.04 0.80 18.22
N THR A 198 13.17 1.27 18.72
CA THR A 198 13.28 1.87 20.04
C THR A 198 13.63 3.35 19.89
N VAL A 199 12.93 4.20 20.62
CA VAL A 199 13.03 5.66 20.56
C VAL A 199 13.43 6.20 21.92
N ASP A 200 14.44 7.05 21.94
CA ASP A 200 14.81 7.85 23.10
C ASP A 200 13.92 9.10 23.20
N THR A 201 13.35 9.29 24.39
CA THR A 201 12.37 10.33 24.70
C THR A 201 12.92 11.43 25.62
N ALA A 202 14.24 11.48 25.82
CA ALA A 202 14.88 12.52 26.61
C ALA A 202 14.51 13.93 26.13
N GLY A 203 14.04 14.77 27.06
CA GLY A 203 13.66 16.16 26.77
C GLY A 203 12.29 16.35 26.10
N LEU A 204 11.51 15.28 25.90
CA LEU A 204 10.20 15.35 25.23
C LEU A 204 9.00 15.54 26.19
N GLY A 205 9.23 15.94 27.43
CA GLY A 205 8.15 16.20 28.39
C GLY A 205 7.13 17.21 27.84
N GLY A 206 5.86 16.84 27.83
CA GLY A 206 4.75 17.64 27.33
C GLY A 206 4.50 17.52 25.82
N GLN A 207 5.11 16.54 25.16
CA GLN A 207 4.96 16.30 23.72
C GLN A 207 4.41 14.90 23.45
N ASP A 208 3.90 14.72 22.23
CA ASP A 208 3.49 13.41 21.72
C ASP A 208 4.45 12.92 20.64
N ILE A 209 4.77 11.63 20.69
CA ILE A 209 5.65 10.94 19.74
C ILE A 209 4.76 10.11 18.81
N LYS A 210 4.68 10.50 17.54
CA LYS A 210 4.06 9.71 16.49
C LYS A 210 5.13 8.92 15.74
N ALA A 211 5.01 7.60 15.74
CA ALA A 211 5.82 6.71 14.91
C ALA A 211 4.99 6.23 13.71
N THR A 212 5.54 6.36 12.51
CA THR A 212 4.93 5.88 11.26
C THR A 212 5.83 4.83 10.64
N LEU A 213 5.27 3.67 10.32
CA LEU A 213 5.94 2.62 9.57
C LEU A 213 5.37 2.59 8.15
N GLU A 214 6.26 2.68 7.17
CA GLU A 214 5.99 2.39 5.76
C GLU A 214 6.56 1.03 5.39
N VAL A 215 5.70 0.16 4.86
CA VAL A 215 6.05 -1.18 4.38
C VAL A 215 5.99 -1.21 2.85
N GLY A 216 7.13 -1.51 2.24
CA GLY A 216 7.27 -1.65 0.79
C GLY A 216 7.32 -3.10 0.33
N GLY A 217 7.39 -3.30 -0.99
CA GLY A 217 7.49 -4.61 -1.64
C GLY A 217 6.17 -5.16 -2.19
N TYR A 218 5.02 -4.59 -1.81
CA TYR A 218 3.68 -5.05 -2.23
C TYR A 218 3.15 -4.30 -3.48
N GLY A 219 4.05 -3.80 -4.34
CA GLY A 219 3.72 -2.96 -5.51
C GLY A 219 3.19 -1.55 -5.18
N ARG A 220 2.93 -1.26 -3.90
CA ARG A 220 2.66 0.06 -3.34
C ARG A 220 3.22 0.17 -1.92
N ILE A 221 3.25 1.39 -1.39
CA ILE A 221 3.64 1.66 0.00
C ILE A 221 2.42 1.49 0.91
N CYS A 222 2.57 0.71 1.97
CA CYS A 222 1.53 0.43 2.96
C CYS A 222 1.94 1.04 4.30
N SER A 223 1.11 1.90 4.90
CA SER A 223 1.49 2.67 6.09
C SER A 223 0.60 2.39 7.29
N ALA A 224 1.19 2.40 8.49
CA ALA A 224 0.46 2.50 9.77
C ALA A 224 1.19 3.45 10.72
N SER A 225 0.49 4.00 11.70
CA SER A 225 1.08 4.87 12.72
C SER A 225 0.55 4.58 14.12
N GLY A 226 1.40 4.78 15.12
CA GLY A 226 1.07 4.75 16.55
C GLY A 226 1.54 6.03 17.24
N MET A 227 1.00 6.31 18.42
CA MET A 227 1.27 7.55 19.13
C MET A 227 1.44 7.31 20.62
N THR A 228 2.55 7.78 21.18
CA THR A 228 2.85 7.72 22.61
C THR A 228 2.90 9.13 23.18
N GLN A 229 2.18 9.37 24.26
CA GLN A 229 2.19 10.65 24.97
C GLN A 229 3.31 10.67 26.00
N ILE A 230 4.05 11.78 26.06
CA ILE A 230 5.06 12.01 27.09
C ILE A 230 4.58 13.15 27.98
N PRO A 231 4.01 12.86 29.17
CA PRO A 231 3.51 13.90 30.06
C PRO A 231 4.61 14.90 30.44
N ALA A 232 4.23 16.17 30.59
CA ALA A 232 5.15 17.18 31.09
C ALA A 232 5.60 16.81 32.51
N ASN A 233 6.91 16.87 32.78
CA ASN A 233 7.43 16.71 34.14
C ASN A 233 7.27 18.03 34.90
N ILE A 234 6.06 18.30 35.35
CA ILE A 234 5.74 19.51 36.11
C ILE A 234 6.06 19.24 37.59
N ARG A 235 6.97 20.01 38.17
CA ARG A 235 7.41 19.86 39.56
C ARG A 235 7.03 21.07 40.41
N PRO A 236 6.75 20.88 41.71
CA PRO A 236 6.59 22.00 42.62
C PRO A 236 7.91 22.77 42.76
N LYS A 237 7.84 24.10 42.75
CA LYS A 237 9.00 24.99 42.90
C LYS A 237 9.03 25.55 44.32
N GLN A 238 10.13 25.33 45.04
CA GLN A 238 10.34 26.03 46.31
C GLN A 238 10.59 27.51 45.97
N PHE A 239 9.64 28.35 46.35
CA PHE A 239 9.74 29.79 46.15
C PHE A 239 10.67 30.41 47.20
N ASP A 240 10.51 29.98 48.45
CA ASP A 240 11.26 30.55 49.56
C ASP A 240 11.34 29.61 50.78
N LEU A 241 12.33 29.84 51.63
CA LEU A 241 12.52 29.21 52.93
C LEU A 241 12.81 30.29 53.99
N LEU A 242 11.87 30.47 54.91
CA LEU A 242 11.96 31.44 55.99
C LEU A 242 12.36 30.72 57.29
N GLY A 243 13.28 31.33 58.04
CA GLY A 243 13.62 30.92 59.41
C GLY A 243 12.79 31.65 60.47
N ASP A 244 13.40 31.86 61.64
CA ASP A 244 12.87 32.74 62.68
C ASP A 244 13.17 34.20 62.32
N ILE A 245 12.22 34.84 61.65
CA ILE A 245 12.33 36.23 61.16
C ILE A 245 11.25 37.11 61.80
N THR A 246 11.45 38.43 61.74
CA THR A 246 10.46 39.37 62.28
C THR A 246 9.16 39.34 61.47
N ARG A 247 8.06 39.80 62.07
CA ARG A 247 6.75 39.84 61.38
C ARG A 247 6.75 40.77 60.16
N ASN A 248 7.55 41.83 60.16
CA ASN A 248 7.62 42.75 59.03
C ASN A 248 8.39 42.10 57.86
N ASP A 249 9.46 41.37 58.15
CA ASP A 249 10.18 40.60 57.14
C ASP A 249 9.33 39.47 56.58
N GLU A 250 8.58 38.74 57.44
CA GLU A 250 7.61 37.72 57.01
C GLU A 250 6.60 38.29 56.01
N LYS A 251 6.01 39.46 56.30
CA LYS A 251 5.08 40.14 55.38
C LYS A 251 5.74 40.47 54.03
N ALA A 252 6.94 41.04 54.05
CA ALA A 252 7.66 41.39 52.81
C ALA A 252 7.98 40.15 51.94
N ARG A 253 8.29 39.00 52.54
CA ARG A 253 8.50 37.74 51.79
C ARG A 253 7.18 37.20 51.24
N LEU A 254 6.11 37.30 52.02
CA LEU A 254 4.76 36.93 51.57
C LEU A 254 4.23 37.85 50.46
N ASP A 255 4.65 39.12 50.42
CA ASP A 255 4.33 40.03 49.31
C ASP A 255 4.91 39.53 47.98
N ASN A 256 6.19 39.13 47.99
CA ASN A 256 6.84 38.54 46.82
C ASN A 256 6.19 37.22 46.41
N PHE A 257 5.81 36.39 47.39
CA PHE A 257 5.11 35.13 47.12
C PHE A 257 3.73 35.36 46.50
N ALA A 258 2.98 36.36 46.99
CA ALA A 258 1.70 36.74 46.41
C ALA A 258 1.86 37.25 44.98
N ILE A 259 2.89 38.04 44.67
CA ILE A 259 3.20 38.47 43.29
C ILE A 259 3.44 37.26 42.39
N GLN A 260 4.21 36.26 42.85
CA GLN A 260 4.44 35.05 42.07
C GLN A 260 3.13 34.29 41.78
N LEU A 261 2.26 34.14 42.78
CA LEU A 261 0.95 33.50 42.61
C LEU A 261 -0.03 34.32 41.73
N GLN A 262 0.11 35.64 41.68
CA GLN A 262 -0.65 36.48 40.76
C GLN A 262 -0.19 36.30 39.31
N ASN A 263 1.11 36.13 39.08
CA ASN A 263 1.68 35.85 37.76
C ASN A 263 1.37 34.42 37.26
N GLU A 264 1.06 33.49 38.16
CA GLU A 264 0.70 32.10 37.85
C GLU A 264 -0.73 31.79 38.35
N PRO A 265 -1.79 32.23 37.64
CA PRO A 265 -3.16 32.26 38.17
C PRO A 265 -3.76 30.88 38.48
N GLU A 266 -3.25 29.82 37.85
CA GLU A 266 -3.72 28.45 38.09
C GLU A 266 -2.86 27.67 39.12
N ALA A 267 -1.71 28.22 39.52
CA ALA A 267 -0.85 27.57 40.51
C ALA A 267 -1.43 27.68 41.92
N LYS A 268 -1.16 26.68 42.75
CA LYS A 268 -1.47 26.70 44.19
C LYS A 268 -0.24 27.11 44.98
N GLY A 269 -0.44 27.94 46.00
CA GLY A 269 0.56 28.29 46.99
C GLY A 269 0.49 27.36 48.19
N TYR A 270 1.51 26.53 48.38
CA TYR A 270 1.66 25.71 49.58
C TYR A 270 2.54 26.43 50.60
N VAL A 271 2.05 26.50 51.83
CA VAL A 271 2.77 27.09 52.97
C VAL A 271 2.94 25.99 54.01
N ILE A 272 4.16 25.51 54.19
CA ILE A 272 4.47 24.43 55.14
C ILE A 272 5.19 25.04 56.34
N ILE A 273 4.64 24.85 57.53
CA ILE A 273 5.17 25.47 58.76
C ILE A 273 5.67 24.39 59.71
N TYR A 274 6.92 24.50 60.10
CA TYR A 274 7.57 23.63 61.09
C TYR A 274 7.79 24.43 62.37
N GLY A 275 7.26 23.92 63.48
CA GLY A 275 7.42 24.56 64.79
C GLY A 275 8.83 24.40 65.34
N SER A 276 9.28 25.34 66.16
CA SER A 276 10.42 25.09 67.05
C SER A 276 9.92 24.24 68.23
N GLY A 277 10.63 23.17 68.60
CA GLY A 277 10.20 22.22 69.66
C GLY A 277 9.97 22.83 71.06
N ARG A 278 10.21 24.13 71.24
CA ARG A 278 9.89 24.94 72.41
C ARG A 278 8.85 26.00 72.00
N ALA A 279 7.56 25.67 72.10
CA ALA A 279 6.49 26.58 71.73
C ALA A 279 6.50 27.83 72.65
N ARG A 280 6.84 29.00 72.09
CA ARG A 280 6.54 30.29 72.72
C ARG A 280 5.02 30.52 72.66
N ARG A 281 4.43 31.05 73.75
CA ARG A 281 2.99 31.28 73.90
C ARG A 281 2.46 32.13 72.72
N GLY A 282 1.47 31.63 71.98
CA GLY A 282 0.84 32.33 70.84
C GLY A 282 1.60 32.27 69.50
N ASN A 283 2.48 31.29 69.31
CA ASN A 283 3.19 31.08 68.04
C ASN A 283 3.22 29.60 67.62
N SER A 284 2.12 28.88 67.85
CA SER A 284 1.97 27.52 67.32
C SER A 284 2.02 27.52 65.79
N PRO A 285 2.46 26.41 65.16
CA PRO A 285 2.43 26.28 63.70
C PRO A 285 1.06 26.59 63.10
N GLN A 286 -0.02 26.20 63.79
CA GLN A 286 -1.40 26.42 63.37
C GLN A 286 -1.81 27.90 63.44
N GLU A 287 -1.48 28.61 64.52
CA GLU A 287 -1.74 30.06 64.61
C GLU A 287 -0.97 30.84 63.52
N ARG A 288 0.27 30.43 63.24
CA ARG A 288 1.08 31.03 62.19
C ARG A 288 0.49 30.72 60.80
N ALA A 289 0.02 29.50 60.57
CA ALA A 289 -0.66 29.12 59.32
C ALA A 289 -1.89 29.99 59.06
N THR A 290 -2.75 30.17 60.08
CA THR A 290 -3.93 31.03 60.00
C THR A 290 -3.56 32.47 59.67
N ARG A 291 -2.49 33.01 60.28
CA ARG A 291 -2.01 34.37 60.01
C ARG A 291 -1.47 34.53 58.59
N VAL A 292 -0.60 33.61 58.15
CA VAL A 292 0.00 33.64 56.80
C VAL A 292 -1.09 33.52 55.74
N ARG A 293 -2.02 32.56 55.91
CA ARG A 293 -3.17 32.42 55.01
C ARG A 293 -4.03 33.68 54.99
N GLY A 294 -4.34 34.24 56.16
CA GLY A 294 -5.12 35.47 56.28
C GLY A 294 -4.45 36.65 55.57
N TYR A 295 -3.12 36.78 55.65
CA TYR A 295 -2.39 37.83 54.95
C TYR A 295 -2.44 37.65 53.42
N LEU A 296 -2.16 36.45 52.92
CA LEU A 296 -2.20 36.16 51.47
C LEU A 296 -3.60 36.34 50.87
N VAL A 297 -4.64 35.89 51.59
CA VAL A 297 -6.03 35.97 51.10
C VAL A 297 -6.61 37.37 51.30
N ASN A 298 -6.63 37.87 52.53
CA ASN A 298 -7.37 39.09 52.86
C ASN A 298 -6.58 40.37 52.53
N THR A 299 -5.25 40.34 52.62
CA THR A 299 -4.41 41.53 52.35
C THR A 299 -3.89 41.55 50.92
N ARG A 300 -3.53 40.40 50.34
CA ARG A 300 -2.97 40.31 48.98
C ARG A 300 -3.98 39.85 47.92
N GLY A 301 -5.19 39.46 48.32
CA GLY A 301 -6.28 39.15 47.39
C GLY A 301 -6.10 37.84 46.63
N ILE A 302 -5.30 36.90 47.13
CA ILE A 302 -5.17 35.58 46.51
C ILE A 302 -6.42 34.76 46.83
N ASP A 303 -6.98 34.08 45.82
CA ASP A 303 -8.13 33.20 46.01
C ASP A 303 -7.84 32.16 47.10
N SER A 304 -8.77 32.03 48.06
CA SER A 304 -8.56 31.21 49.25
C SER A 304 -8.44 29.71 48.97
N SER A 305 -8.94 29.23 47.83
CA SER A 305 -8.82 27.84 47.36
C SER A 305 -7.43 27.52 46.80
N ARG A 306 -6.65 28.56 46.48
CA ARG A 306 -5.28 28.45 45.97
C ARG A 306 -4.23 28.39 47.07
N ILE A 307 -4.56 28.74 48.32
CA ILE A 307 -3.62 28.72 49.44
C ILE A 307 -3.87 27.50 50.32
N ILE A 308 -2.88 26.60 50.36
CA ILE A 308 -2.89 25.39 51.18
C ILE A 308 -1.84 25.54 52.28
N THR A 309 -2.27 25.43 53.53
CA THR A 309 -1.38 25.47 54.69
C THR A 309 -1.22 24.09 55.30
N LEU A 310 0.01 23.65 55.49
CA LEU A 310 0.38 22.38 56.13
C LEU A 310 1.27 22.66 57.35
N THR A 311 1.19 21.81 58.35
CA THR A 311 2.08 21.86 59.53
C THR A 311 2.89 20.58 59.60
N GLY A 312 4.22 20.70 59.58
CA GLY A 312 5.12 19.56 59.74
C GLY A 312 5.60 19.38 61.18
N SER A 313 6.28 18.27 61.45
CA SER A 313 6.85 18.00 62.78
C SER A 313 7.95 18.99 63.14
N PRO A 314 8.19 19.26 64.43
CA PRO A 314 9.25 20.18 64.84
C PRO A 314 10.65 19.72 64.40
N GLN A 315 11.36 20.54 63.62
CA GLN A 315 12.73 20.25 63.13
C GLN A 315 13.80 21.10 63.84
N GLY A 316 13.65 21.24 65.16
CA GLY A 316 14.52 22.08 65.98
C GLY A 316 14.16 23.56 65.89
N ALA A 317 14.51 24.22 64.78
CA ALA A 317 14.24 25.65 64.55
C ALA A 317 12.91 25.89 63.82
N LEU A 318 12.32 27.07 64.03
CA LEU A 318 11.12 27.52 63.34
C LEU A 318 11.43 27.71 61.84
N GLN A 319 10.64 27.08 60.96
CA GLN A 319 10.80 27.21 59.51
C GLN A 319 9.45 27.35 58.81
N ILE A 320 9.41 28.14 57.74
CA ILE A 320 8.30 28.17 56.77
C ILE A 320 8.86 27.91 55.39
N GLU A 321 8.31 26.92 54.70
CA GLU A 321 8.55 26.73 53.28
C GLU A 321 7.38 27.29 52.48
N LEU A 322 7.70 28.11 51.47
CA LEU A 322 6.75 28.61 50.49
C LEU A 322 6.99 27.89 49.17
N TRP A 323 5.97 27.24 48.64
CA TRP A 323 6.03 26.46 47.41
C TRP A 323 4.98 26.95 46.42
N VAL A 324 5.37 27.12 45.16
CA VAL A 324 4.45 27.30 44.04
C VAL A 324 4.28 25.97 43.34
N VAL A 325 3.04 25.50 43.25
CA VAL A 325 2.68 24.20 42.69
C VAL A 325 1.80 24.44 41.46
N PRO A 326 2.36 24.33 40.24
CA PRO A 326 1.57 24.49 39.02
C PRO A 326 0.53 23.36 38.88
N VAL A 327 -0.45 23.57 37.99
CA VAL A 327 -1.44 22.52 37.67
C VAL A 327 -0.72 21.28 37.14
N GLY A 328 -1.12 20.10 37.63
CA GLY A 328 -0.52 18.82 37.25
C GLY A 328 0.78 18.45 37.99
N ALA A 329 1.35 19.36 38.79
CA ALA A 329 2.46 19.00 39.68
C ALA A 329 1.97 18.30 40.95
N GLU A 330 2.75 17.33 41.43
CA GLU A 330 2.51 16.73 42.74
C GLU A 330 2.77 17.74 43.87
N PRO A 331 2.02 17.67 45.00
CA PRO A 331 2.27 18.53 46.16
C PRO A 331 3.67 18.32 46.74
N PRO A 332 4.28 19.38 47.33
CA PRO A 332 5.55 19.24 48.04
C PRO A 332 5.41 18.28 49.23
N THR A 333 6.45 17.47 49.46
CA THR A 333 6.50 16.53 50.58
C THR A 333 6.71 17.28 51.90
N VAL A 334 5.77 17.14 52.84
CA VAL A 334 5.95 17.64 54.21
C VAL A 334 6.94 16.72 54.91
N ARG A 335 8.03 17.29 55.41
CA ARG A 335 9.00 16.53 56.19
C ARG A 335 8.40 16.16 57.55
N GLN A 336 8.43 14.86 57.88
CA GLN A 336 7.93 14.34 59.15
C GLN A 336 8.97 14.39 60.25
#